data_AF-A0A7W7KAQ0-F1
#
_entry.id   AF-A0A7W7KAQ0-F1
#
_cell.length_a   1.000
_cell.length_b   1.000
_cell.length_c   1.000
_cell.angle_alpha   90.00
_cell.angle_beta   90.00
_cell.angle_gamma   90.00
#
_symmetry.space_group_name_H-M   'P 1'
#
loop_
_entity.id
_entity.type
_entity.pdbx_description
1 polymer ?
#
loop_
_entity_poly.entity_id
_entity_poly.type
_entity_poly.pdbx_seq_one_letter_code
_entity_poly.pdbx_strand_id
1 'polypeptide(L)' 'MSFSYEFATERAEEAARSAEVANLDNVRDRALRSEAAWRDMADRARKTEESRARREATALAAREAAPTAEV' A
#
# COMPACT_ATOMS: atom_id res chain seq x y z
N MET A 1 0.54 -9.78 12.03
CA MET A 1 0.15 -9.42 10.66
C MET A 1 0.97 -8.21 10.24
N SER A 2 1.70 -8.29 9.13
CA SER A 2 2.41 -7.13 8.56
C SER A 2 1.40 -6.23 7.84
N PHE A 3 1.57 -4.92 7.97
CA PHE A 3 0.75 -3.97 7.22
C PHE A 3 1.17 -3.99 5.74
N SER A 4 0.30 -4.47 4.84
CA SER A 4 0.56 -4.58 3.41
C SER A 4 -0.47 -3.80 2.58
N TYR A 5 -0.13 -3.55 1.31
CA TYR A 5 -1.07 -2.97 0.33
C TYR A 5 -2.36 -3.78 0.23
N GLU A 6 -2.24 -5.11 0.14
CA GLU A 6 -3.38 -6.03 0.04
C GLU A 6 -4.27 -5.92 1.27
N PHE A 7 -3.70 -5.98 2.47
CA PHE A 7 -4.45 -5.85 3.71
C PHE A 7 -5.21 -4.53 3.78
N ALA A 8 -4.54 -3.41 3.49
CA ALA A 8 -5.19 -2.10 3.50
C ALA A 8 -6.30 -2.00 2.44
N THR A 9 -6.13 -2.63 1.28
CA THR A 9 -7.13 -2.65 0.21
C THR A 9 -8.36 -3.46 0.61
N GLU A 10 -8.19 -4.66 1.18
CA GLU A 10 -9.30 -5.48 1.69
C GLU A 10 -10.13 -4.72 2.74
N ARG A 11 -9.45 -4.02 3.66
CA ARG A 11 -10.14 -3.18 4.67
C ARG A 11 -10.88 -2.00 4.04
N ALA A 12 -10.33 -1.40 2.98
CA ALA A 12 -11.00 -0.33 2.25
C ALA A 12 -12.28 -0.83 1.58
N GLU A 13 -12.22 -2.00 0.94
CA GLU A 13 -13.40 -2.59 0.29
C GLU A 13 -14.48 -3.01 1.28
N GLU A 14 -14.10 -3.53 2.45
CA GLU A 14 -15.07 -3.84 3.50
C GLU A 14 -15.79 -2.58 4.00
N ALA A 15 -15.06 -1.48 4.16
CA ALA A 15 -15.64 -0.20 4.52
C ALA A 15 -16.55 0.35 3.41
N ALA A 16 -16.17 0.20 2.14
CA ALA A 16 -17.01 0.58 0.99
C ALA A 16 -18.34 -0.20 0.98
N ARG A 17 -18.28 -1.53 1.10
CA ARG A 17 -19.47 -2.39 1.19
C ARG A 17 -20.36 -1.99 2.38
N SER A 18 -19.75 -1.63 3.51
CA SER A 18 -20.47 -1.16 4.69
C SER A 18 -21.20 0.17 4.44
N ALA A 19 -20.60 1.07 3.66
CA ALA A 19 -21.22 2.33 3.26
C ALA A 19 -22.40 2.12 2.30
N GLU A 20 -22.26 1.17 1.37
CA GLU A 20 -23.31 0.81 0.39
C GLU A 20 -24.58 0.30 1.06
N VAL A 21 -24.44 -0.57 2.08
CA VAL A 21 -25.59 -1.16 2.80
C VAL A 21 -26.08 -0.31 3.98
N ALA A 22 -25.46 0.85 4.23
CA ALA A 22 -25.84 1.70 5.35
C ALA A 22 -27.19 2.39 5.11
N ASN A 23 -28.12 2.15 6.04
CA ASN A 23 -29.46 2.77 6.04
C ASN A 23 -29.48 4.19 6.62
N LEU A 24 -28.45 4.57 7.39
CA LEU A 24 -28.34 5.89 7.99
C LEU A 24 -27.14 6.64 7.40
N ASP A 25 -27.34 7.89 7.03
CA ASP A 25 -26.29 8.71 6.39
C ASP A 25 -25.07 8.88 7.30
N ASN A 26 -25.27 9.05 8.61
CA ASN A 26 -24.14 9.15 9.56
C ASN A 26 -23.28 7.87 9.63
N VAL A 27 -23.87 6.70 9.40
CA VAL A 27 -23.16 5.42 9.32
C VAL A 27 -22.43 5.33 7.99
N ARG A 28 -23.09 5.71 6.88
CA ARG A 28 -22.48 5.79 5.55
C ARG A 28 -21.24 6.69 5.57
N ASP A 29 -21.37 7.90 6.09
CA ASP A 29 -20.27 8.88 6.14
C ASP A 29 -19.09 8.39 6.99
N ARG A 30 -19.37 7.68 8.09
CA ARG A 30 -18.30 7.05 8.89
C ARG A 30 -17.61 5.93 8.12
N ALA A 31 -18.35 5.11 7.40
CA ALA A 31 -17.82 4.03 6.59
C ALA A 31 -16.95 4.58 5.43
N LEU A 32 -17.43 5.60 4.71
CA LEU A 32 -16.67 6.29 3.65
C LEU A 32 -15.37 6.94 4.18
N ARG A 33 -15.39 7.54 5.38
CA ARG A 33 -14.17 8.06 6.01
C ARG A 33 -13.17 6.96 6.35
N SER A 34 -13.67 5.81 6.79
CA SER A 34 -12.83 4.64 7.09
C SER A 34 -12.21 4.10 5.80
N GLU A 35 -13.00 3.93 4.75
CA GLU A 35 -12.56 3.55 3.41
C GLU A 35 -11.46 4.49 2.88
N ALA A 36 -11.66 5.81 2.98
CA ALA A 36 -10.67 6.79 2.56
C ALA A 36 -9.34 6.65 3.32
N ALA A 37 -9.40 6.43 4.64
CA ALA A 37 -8.20 6.22 5.45
C ALA A 37 -7.47 4.91 5.05
N TRP A 38 -8.21 3.84 4.79
CA TRP A 38 -7.62 2.58 4.32
C TRP A 38 -6.98 2.71 2.94
N ARG A 39 -7.60 3.44 2.01
CA ARG A 39 -7.01 3.70 0.69
C ARG A 39 -5.73 4.51 0.77
N ASP A 40 -5.69 5.57 1.58
CA ASP A 40 -4.46 6.35 1.76
C ASP A 40 -3.33 5.49 2.34
N MET A 41 -3.64 4.61 3.31
CA MET A 41 -2.63 3.69 3.83
C MET A 41 -2.19 2.64 2.79
N ALA A 42 -3.09 2.13 1.95
CA ALA A 42 -2.73 1.25 0.84
C ALA A 42 -1.76 1.95 -0.12
N ASP A 43 -2.04 3.20 -0.50
CA ASP A 43 -1.17 3.98 -1.36
C ASP A 43 0.23 4.19 -0.75
N ARG A 44 0.31 4.46 0.55
CA ARG A 44 1.59 4.56 1.27
C ARG A 44 2.35 3.24 1.29
N ALA A 45 1.66 2.12 1.50
CA ALA A 45 2.27 0.79 1.46
C ALA A 45 2.84 0.50 0.06
N ARG A 46 2.06 0.76 -1.00
CA ARG A 46 2.50 0.61 -2.39
C ARG A 46 3.74 1.45 -2.70
N LYS A 47 3.74 2.74 -2.34
CA LYS A 47 4.90 3.63 -2.54
C LYS A 47 6.15 3.14 -1.81
N THR A 48 5.98 2.53 -0.63
CA THR A 48 7.08 1.96 0.15
C THR A 48 7.69 0.76 -0.55
N GLU A 49 6.87 -0.16 -1.05
CA GLU A 49 7.31 -1.34 -1.79
C GLU A 49 7.98 -0.95 -3.12
N GLU A 50 7.40 -0.01 -3.87
CA GLU A 50 8.04 0.52 -5.08
C GLU A 50 9.40 1.16 -4.78
N SER A 51 9.50 1.92 -3.69
CA SER A 51 10.77 2.54 -3.28
C SER A 51 11.79 1.51 -2.81
N ARG A 52 11.34 0.37 -2.25
CA ARG A 52 12.20 -0.75 -1.92
C ARG A 52 12.72 -1.41 -3.20
N ALA A 53 11.83 -1.77 -4.12
CA ALA A 53 12.19 -2.37 -5.41
C ALA A 53 13.19 -1.51 -6.20
N ARG A 54 12.99 -0.18 -6.23
CA ARG A 54 13.94 0.76 -6.86
C ARG A 54 15.32 0.72 -6.20
N ARG A 55 15.38 0.69 -4.88
CA ARG A 55 16.65 0.62 -4.12
C ARG A 55 17.37 -0.70 -4.37
N GLU A 56 16.63 -1.81 -4.37
CA GLU A 56 17.18 -3.14 -4.65
C GLU A 56 17.72 -3.23 -6.08
N ALA A 57 16.98 -2.72 -7.07
CA ALA A 57 17.44 -2.67 -8.46
C ALA A 57 18.72 -1.81 -8.60
N THR A 58 18.77 -0.66 -7.92
CA THR A 58 19.98 0.21 -7.93
C THR A 58 21.17 -0.49 -7.27
N ALA A 59 20.95 -1.17 -6.14
CA ALA A 59 21.99 -1.92 -5.44
C ALA A 59 22.51 -3.10 -6.28
N LEU A 60 21.63 -3.81 -6.98
CA LEU A 60 22.00 -4.87 -7.90
C LEU A 60 22.83 -4.32 -9.07
N ALA A 61 22.36 -3.25 -9.72
CA ALA A 61 23.10 -2.60 -10.80
C ALA A 61 24.48 -2.10 -10.36
N ALA A 62 24.60 -1.55 -9.14
CA ALA A 62 25.89 -1.13 -8.59
C ALA A 62 26.83 -2.32 -8.33
N ARG A 63 26.30 -3.47 -7.91
CA ARG A 63 27.08 -4.70 -7.73
C ARG A 63 27.52 -5.31 -9.06
N GLU A 64 26.63 -5.31 -10.05
CA GLU A 64 26.90 -5.79 -11.41
C GLU A 64 27.85 -4.87 -12.19
N ALA A 65 27.88 -3.57 -11.88
CA ALA A 65 28.83 -2.59 -12.40
C ALA A 65 30.20 -2.63 -11.69
N ALA A 66 30.33 -3.44 -10.64
CA ALA A 66 31.60 -3.74 -9.97
C ALA A 66 32.19 -5.12 -10.33
N PRO A 67 32.20 -5.61 -11.60
CA PRO A 67 32.92 -6.82 -11.93
C PRO A 67 34.41 -6.47 -12.15
N THR A 68 35.28 -7.18 -11.43
CA THR A 68 36.73 -7.30 -11.69
C THR A 68 37.55 -5.99 -11.65
N ALA A 69 37.76 -5.45 -10.45
CA ALA A 69 38.99 -4.72 -10.13
C ALA A 69 39.74 -5.49 -9.02
N GLU A 70 40.02 -6.76 -9.26
CA GLU A 70 41.06 -7.49 -8.53
C GLU A 70 42.16 -7.82 -9.54
N VAL A 71 43.34 -7.27 -9.25
CA VAL A 71 44.66 -7.48 -9.87
C VAL A 71 45.36 -8.58 -9.09
#